data_AF-A0A2D8A4D1-F1
#
_entry.id   AF-A0A2D8A4D1-F1
#
_cell.length_a   1.000
_cell.length_b   1.000
_cell.length_c   1.000
_cell.angle_alpha   90.00
_cell.angle_beta   90.00
_cell.angle_gamma   90.00
#
_symmetry.space_group_name_H-M   'P 1'
#
loop_
_entity.id
_entity.type
_entity.pdbx_description
1 polymer ?
#
loop_
_entity_poly.entity_id
_entity_poly.type
_entity_poly.pdbx_seq_one_letter_code
_entity_poly.pdbx_strand_id
1 'polypeptide(L)'
;MANPVVVVGMHRSGTSLVSRILDDCGVMMGKDLQEDHESLFFIGLNEWIYDNAGASWERPGALSELTTLPVAMEAIEEYVRKRLSSRSSRKYSGKPLKNGLFSMEGRWGWKDPRNGPALPLWRSIWPDMKVIHVIRHGADVAASLRMRNSTHWEGDVSRFKKWLPTYSWRSSKSPIMRGQRSSTLEGALSFWSEQLEMESEILASVEDKHVVRYEELLLSPRDSITKILEYISIELTEERLSSIEERINPSRAFAFKNDPELLEFAEKNAETLEKHGY
;
A
#
# COMPACT_ATOMS: atom_id res chain seq x y z
N MET A 1 17.30 2.83 17.85
CA MET A 1 15.98 2.25 17.49
C MET A 1 16.13 1.68 16.09
N ALA A 2 15.63 0.48 15.79
CA ALA A 2 15.67 -0.01 14.41
C ALA A 2 14.65 0.77 13.57
N ASN A 3 15.10 1.35 12.46
CA ASN A 3 14.21 2.04 11.53
C ASN A 3 13.45 1.03 10.67
N PRO A 4 12.16 1.30 10.38
CA PRO A 4 11.35 0.38 9.59
C PRO A 4 11.68 0.48 8.10
N VAL A 5 11.39 -0.60 7.38
CA VAL A 5 11.24 -0.63 5.92
C VAL A 5 9.76 -0.47 5.58
N VAL A 6 9.39 0.60 4.91
CA VAL A 6 7.99 0.89 4.56
C VAL A 6 7.80 0.69 3.06
N VAL A 7 6.90 -0.22 2.71
CA VAL A 7 6.47 -0.39 1.32
C VAL A 7 5.34 0.60 1.05
N VAL A 8 5.57 1.45 0.06
CA VAL A 8 4.66 2.47 -0.46
C VAL A 8 4.23 2.09 -1.87
N GLY A 9 3.01 2.41 -2.25
CA GLY A 9 2.49 2.23 -3.60
C GLY A 9 1.00 1.94 -3.58
N MET A 10 0.33 2.34 -4.63
CA MET A 10 -1.12 2.20 -4.76
C MET A 10 -1.62 0.76 -4.62
N HIS A 11 -2.89 0.62 -4.23
CA HIS A 11 -3.61 -0.64 -4.31
C HIS A 11 -3.42 -1.29 -5.69
N ARG A 12 -3.08 -2.59 -5.70
CA ARG A 12 -2.90 -3.39 -6.93
C ARG A 12 -1.63 -3.08 -7.75
N SER A 13 -0.72 -2.22 -7.27
CA SER A 13 0.58 -2.00 -7.92
C SER A 13 1.60 -3.12 -7.72
N GLY A 14 1.31 -4.11 -6.87
CA GLY A 14 2.23 -5.22 -6.59
C GLY A 14 2.98 -5.11 -5.26
N THR A 15 2.62 -4.15 -4.41
CA THR A 15 3.14 -4.01 -3.04
C THR A 15 3.11 -5.29 -2.21
N SER A 16 2.10 -6.14 -2.38
CA SER A 16 2.02 -7.45 -1.71
C SER A 16 3.14 -8.42 -2.13
N LEU A 17 3.55 -8.42 -3.40
CA LEU A 17 4.65 -9.26 -3.87
C LEU A 17 5.96 -8.78 -3.26
N VAL A 18 6.22 -7.47 -3.31
CA VAL A 18 7.42 -6.87 -2.69
C VAL A 18 7.46 -7.15 -1.18
N SER A 19 6.32 -7.04 -0.49
CA SER A 19 6.24 -7.32 0.96
C SER A 19 6.56 -8.78 1.29
N ARG A 20 6.08 -9.74 0.47
CA ARG A 20 6.42 -11.17 0.62
C ARG A 20 7.90 -11.42 0.42
N ILE A 21 8.49 -10.80 -0.60
CA ILE A 21 9.93 -10.90 -0.85
C ILE A 21 10.69 -10.39 0.38
N LEU A 22 10.35 -9.21 0.91
CA LEU A 22 10.99 -8.66 2.11
C LEU A 22 10.87 -9.61 3.32
N ASP A 23 9.69 -10.18 3.56
CA ASP A 23 9.46 -11.14 4.65
C ASP A 23 10.31 -12.41 4.47
N ASP A 24 10.37 -12.94 3.25
CA ASP A 24 11.22 -14.08 2.89
C ASP A 24 12.72 -13.76 3.02
N CYS A 25 13.11 -12.49 2.92
CA CYS A 25 14.47 -12.00 3.12
C CYS A 25 14.79 -11.69 4.60
N GLY A 26 13.83 -11.92 5.51
CA GLY A 26 14.02 -11.74 6.97
C GLY A 26 13.67 -10.35 7.48
N VAL A 27 12.97 -9.51 6.70
CA VAL A 27 12.35 -8.29 7.21
C VAL A 27 11.00 -8.65 7.82
N MET A 28 10.87 -8.58 9.14
CA MET A 28 9.62 -8.92 9.80
C MET A 28 8.50 -7.94 9.38
N MET A 29 7.51 -8.42 8.62
CA MET A 29 6.43 -7.57 8.07
C MET A 29 5.19 -7.45 8.98
N GLY A 30 5.12 -8.26 10.04
CA GLY A 30 4.00 -8.32 10.99
C GLY A 30 3.64 -9.75 11.40
N LYS A 31 3.01 -9.92 12.57
CA LYS A 31 2.42 -11.21 13.00
C LYS A 31 0.90 -11.27 12.81
N ASP A 32 0.29 -10.15 12.44
CA ASP A 32 -1.14 -10.00 12.17
C ASP A 32 -1.42 -9.71 10.69
N LEU A 33 -0.68 -10.38 9.80
CA LEU A 33 -0.79 -10.20 8.36
C LEU A 33 -2.09 -10.81 7.80
N GLN A 34 -2.69 -10.09 6.86
CA GLN A 34 -3.72 -10.62 5.97
C GLN A 34 -3.10 -11.28 4.72
N GLU A 35 -3.93 -11.85 3.86
CA GLU A 35 -3.49 -12.53 2.63
C GLU A 35 -2.61 -11.63 1.74
N ASP A 36 -2.96 -10.35 1.65
CA ASP A 36 -2.24 -9.33 0.88
C ASP A 36 -0.97 -8.79 1.57
N HIS A 37 -0.55 -9.41 2.67
CA HIS A 37 0.63 -9.02 3.47
C HIS A 37 0.51 -7.61 4.06
N GLU A 38 -0.71 -7.20 4.41
CA GLU A 38 -0.97 -5.98 5.17
C GLU A 38 -1.19 -6.34 6.64
N SER A 39 -0.55 -5.59 7.54
CA SER A 39 -0.77 -5.74 8.99
C SER A 39 -2.10 -5.09 9.39
N LEU A 40 -2.96 -5.85 10.08
CA LEU A 40 -4.22 -5.33 10.63
C LEU A 40 -4.01 -4.13 11.56
N PHE A 41 -2.92 -4.11 12.33
CA PHE A 41 -2.55 -2.99 13.18
C PHE A 41 -2.26 -1.72 12.38
N PHE A 42 -1.47 -1.81 11.31
CA PHE A 42 -1.14 -0.65 10.46
C PHE A 42 -2.31 -0.20 9.59
N ILE A 43 -3.13 -1.14 9.09
CA ILE A 43 -4.40 -0.81 8.42
C ILE A 43 -5.27 0.04 9.35
N GLY A 44 -5.46 -0.39 10.60
CA GLY A 44 -6.28 0.35 11.55
C GLY A 44 -5.74 1.74 11.88
N LEU A 45 -4.42 1.95 11.82
CA LEU A 45 -3.82 3.27 11.97
C LEU A 45 -4.03 4.14 10.73
N ASN A 46 -3.75 3.61 9.53
CA ASN A 46 -3.93 4.34 8.28
C ASN A 46 -5.40 4.69 8.02
N GLU A 47 -6.35 3.78 8.30
CA GLU A 47 -7.77 4.09 8.22
C GLU A 47 -8.15 5.21 9.20
N TRP A 48 -7.64 5.18 10.43
CA TRP A 48 -7.89 6.25 11.40
C TRP A 48 -7.31 7.58 10.95
N ILE A 49 -6.10 7.60 10.38
CA ILE A 49 -5.47 8.81 9.81
C ILE A 49 -6.33 9.36 8.67
N TYR A 50 -6.75 8.52 7.73
CA TYR A 50 -7.59 8.90 6.59
C TYR A 50 -8.95 9.43 7.04
N ASP A 51 -9.59 8.78 8.01
CA ASP A 51 -10.90 9.20 8.53
C ASP A 51 -10.81 10.61 9.16
N ASN A 52 -9.72 10.93 9.87
CA ASN A 52 -9.50 12.28 10.44
C ASN A 52 -9.21 13.34 9.38
N ALA A 53 -8.72 12.94 8.20
CA ALA A 53 -8.55 13.82 7.05
C ALA A 53 -9.84 14.05 6.26
N GLY A 54 -10.94 13.34 6.58
CA GLY A 54 -12.08 13.23 5.67
C GLY A 54 -11.76 12.52 4.36
N ALA A 55 -10.60 11.84 4.29
CA ALA A 55 -10.14 11.12 3.11
C ALA A 55 -10.75 9.71 3.04
N SER A 56 -10.54 9.07 1.90
CA SER A 56 -10.81 7.64 1.74
C SER A 56 -9.74 7.01 0.87
N TRP A 57 -9.68 5.69 0.83
CA TRP A 57 -8.65 5.01 0.05
C TRP A 57 -8.68 5.39 -1.44
N GLU A 58 -9.86 5.68 -2.04
CA GLU A 58 -9.99 6.16 -3.44
C GLU A 58 -9.94 7.67 -3.62
N ARG A 59 -9.90 8.43 -2.52
CA ARG A 59 -9.85 9.89 -2.53
C ARG A 59 -8.78 10.35 -1.55
N PRO A 60 -7.50 10.03 -1.83
CA PRO A 60 -6.40 10.34 -0.93
C PRO A 60 -6.09 11.84 -0.87
N GLY A 61 -6.48 12.64 -1.88
CA GLY A 61 -6.14 14.07 -1.99
C GLY A 61 -6.45 14.89 -0.74
N ALA A 62 -7.55 14.61 -0.04
CA ALA A 62 -7.94 15.31 1.20
C ALA A 62 -6.89 15.16 2.33
N LEU A 63 -6.03 14.15 2.27
CA LEU A 63 -4.96 13.95 3.25
C LEU A 63 -3.91 15.07 3.21
N SER A 64 -3.73 15.73 2.07
CA SER A 64 -2.82 16.88 1.92
C SER A 64 -3.24 18.07 2.81
N GLU A 65 -4.54 18.31 2.98
CA GLU A 65 -5.06 19.38 3.83
C GLU A 65 -4.68 19.16 5.31
N LEU A 66 -4.66 17.90 5.74
CA LEU A 66 -4.25 17.51 7.08
C LEU A 66 -2.74 17.60 7.27
N THR A 67 -1.96 17.07 6.34
CA THR A 67 -0.49 17.02 6.49
C THR A 67 0.17 18.39 6.34
N THR A 68 -0.50 19.35 5.68
CA THR A 68 -0.02 20.73 5.54
C THR A 68 -0.48 21.65 6.68
N LEU A 69 -1.38 21.21 7.54
CA LEU A 69 -1.87 21.95 8.71
C LEU A 69 -1.09 21.53 9.99
N PRO A 70 -0.16 22.35 10.50
CA PRO A 70 0.76 21.92 11.58
C PRO A 70 0.06 21.44 12.85
N VAL A 71 -1.02 22.12 13.27
CA VAL A 71 -1.77 21.75 14.48
C VAL A 71 -2.47 20.39 14.35
N ALA A 72 -2.98 20.07 13.16
CA ALA A 72 -3.62 18.77 12.91
C ALA A 72 -2.56 17.67 12.83
N MET A 73 -1.46 17.95 12.13
CA MET A 73 -0.33 17.03 11.99
C MET A 73 0.27 16.65 13.35
N GLU A 74 0.52 17.64 14.24
CA GLU A 74 1.07 17.41 15.59
C GLU A 74 0.13 16.54 16.44
N ALA A 75 -1.17 16.85 16.45
CA ALA A 75 -2.15 16.09 17.23
C ALA A 75 -2.28 14.63 16.75
N ILE A 76 -2.25 14.42 15.43
CA ILE A 76 -2.32 13.07 14.83
C ILE A 76 -1.05 12.30 15.07
N GLU A 77 0.12 12.94 14.93
CA GLU A 77 1.40 12.32 15.27
C GLU A 77 1.43 11.86 16.72
N GLU A 78 0.99 12.71 17.67
CA GLU A 78 0.92 12.36 19.08
C GLU A 78 0.03 11.12 19.30
N TYR A 79 -1.16 11.09 18.68
CA TYR A 79 -2.05 9.94 18.76
C TYR A 79 -1.41 8.67 18.21
N VAL A 80 -0.81 8.74 17.02
CA VAL A 80 -0.18 7.57 16.37
C VAL A 80 1.00 7.09 17.20
N ARG A 81 1.88 7.97 17.70
CA ARG A 81 2.98 7.61 18.62
C ARG A 81 2.45 6.93 19.89
N LYS A 82 1.33 7.40 20.45
CA LYS A 82 0.69 6.74 21.59
C LYS A 82 0.21 5.34 21.26
N ARG A 83 -0.38 5.12 20.08
CA ARG A 83 -0.82 3.79 19.64
C ARG A 83 0.35 2.85 19.38
N LEU A 84 1.42 3.34 18.75
CA LEU A 84 2.65 2.60 18.47
C LEU A 84 3.36 2.11 19.74
N SER A 85 3.35 2.91 20.80
CA SER A 85 3.93 2.57 22.11
C SER A 85 2.99 1.74 23.00
N SER A 86 1.70 1.63 22.64
CA SER A 86 0.69 0.94 23.45
C SER A 86 0.77 -0.59 23.33
N ARG A 87 0.10 -1.30 24.25
CA ARG A 87 -0.07 -2.76 24.20
C ARG A 87 -0.77 -3.27 22.92
N SER A 88 -1.49 -2.40 22.20
CA SER A 88 -2.14 -2.79 20.94
C SER A 88 -1.15 -3.14 19.82
N SER A 89 0.06 -2.58 19.87
CA SER A 89 1.17 -2.92 18.96
C SER A 89 1.62 -4.38 19.05
N ARG A 90 1.27 -5.10 20.13
CA ARG A 90 1.55 -6.54 20.27
C ARG A 90 0.93 -7.37 19.15
N LYS A 91 -0.18 -6.93 18.55
CA LYS A 91 -0.78 -7.62 17.41
C LYS A 91 0.21 -7.69 16.25
N TYR A 92 0.86 -6.57 15.96
CA TYR A 92 1.92 -6.49 14.97
C TYR A 92 3.15 -7.29 15.42
N SER A 93 3.77 -6.96 16.55
CA SER A 93 5.07 -7.54 16.95
C SER A 93 5.00 -9.01 17.39
N GLY A 94 3.82 -9.54 17.69
CA GLY A 94 3.59 -10.87 18.27
C GLY A 94 3.97 -10.99 19.75
N LYS A 95 4.63 -9.99 20.34
CA LYS A 95 5.11 -10.01 21.74
C LYS A 95 5.02 -8.62 22.39
N PRO A 96 4.79 -8.53 23.70
CA PRO A 96 4.85 -7.24 24.39
C PRO A 96 6.27 -6.66 24.31
N LEU A 97 6.35 -5.34 24.09
CA LEU A 97 7.61 -4.58 24.02
C LEU A 97 7.55 -3.40 24.99
N LYS A 98 8.69 -3.03 25.60
CA LYS A 98 8.75 -2.00 26.66
C LYS A 98 8.20 -0.65 26.22
N ASN A 99 8.51 -0.22 25.00
CA ASN A 99 7.98 1.01 24.38
C ASN A 99 7.22 0.71 23.06
N GLY A 100 6.50 -0.41 23.01
CA GLY A 100 5.81 -0.85 21.79
C GLY A 100 6.77 -0.97 20.60
N LEU A 101 6.35 -0.51 19.41
CA LEU A 101 7.15 -0.65 18.19
C LEU A 101 8.46 0.17 18.21
N PHE A 102 8.57 1.18 19.08
CA PHE A 102 9.81 1.92 19.28
C PHE A 102 10.92 1.09 19.96
N SER A 103 10.59 -0.09 20.49
CA SER A 103 11.56 -1.07 21.00
C SER A 103 11.73 -2.27 20.06
N MET A 104 11.34 -2.17 18.80
CA MET A 104 11.65 -3.21 17.81
C MET A 104 13.15 -3.34 17.61
N GLU A 105 13.59 -4.58 17.49
CA GLU A 105 14.97 -4.98 17.21
C GLU A 105 14.98 -5.78 15.91
N GLY A 106 16.13 -5.79 15.21
CA GLY A 106 16.25 -6.41 13.90
C GLY A 106 15.56 -5.62 12.79
N ARG A 107 15.45 -6.24 11.61
CA ARG A 107 14.79 -5.63 10.44
C ARG A 107 13.29 -5.88 10.52
N TRP A 108 12.52 -4.82 10.41
CA TRP A 108 11.07 -4.87 10.45
C TRP A 108 10.48 -3.83 9.51
N GLY A 109 9.22 -4.00 9.14
CA GLY A 109 8.58 -3.15 8.16
C GLY A 109 7.10 -3.40 8.04
N TRP A 110 6.41 -2.58 7.26
CA TRP A 110 5.01 -2.83 6.96
C TRP A 110 4.66 -2.34 5.56
N LYS A 111 3.50 -2.78 5.10
CA LYS A 111 2.89 -2.35 3.87
C LYS A 111 1.43 -2.01 4.12
N ASP A 112 1.01 -0.88 3.58
CA ASP A 112 -0.38 -0.51 3.35
C ASP A 112 -0.40 0.40 2.11
N PRO A 113 -1.32 0.21 1.17
CA PRO A 113 -1.47 1.10 0.02
C PRO A 113 -1.75 2.57 0.35
N ARG A 114 -2.17 2.85 1.58
CA ARG A 114 -2.37 4.20 2.15
C ARG A 114 -1.08 4.82 2.67
N ASN A 115 0.01 4.06 2.77
CA ASN A 115 1.29 4.56 3.27
C ASN A 115 1.82 5.71 2.42
N GLY A 116 1.61 5.70 1.10
CA GLY A 116 2.12 6.74 0.20
C GLY A 116 1.58 8.12 0.54
N PRO A 117 0.26 8.33 0.44
CA PRO A 117 -0.33 9.60 0.84
C PRO A 117 -0.07 9.96 2.32
N ALA A 118 -0.02 8.96 3.23
CA ALA A 118 0.26 9.19 4.66
C ALA A 118 1.76 9.29 5.00
N LEU A 119 2.65 9.20 4.02
CA LEU A 119 4.09 9.11 4.25
C LEU A 119 4.67 10.33 5.00
N PRO A 120 4.19 11.58 4.81
CA PRO A 120 4.66 12.72 5.61
C PRO A 120 4.54 12.48 7.12
N LEU A 121 3.45 11.85 7.56
CA LEU A 121 3.21 11.53 8.98
C LEU A 121 4.11 10.39 9.45
N TRP A 122 4.27 9.36 8.64
CA TRP A 122 5.17 8.27 9.02
C TRP A 122 6.61 8.77 9.12
N ARG A 123 7.05 9.70 8.25
CA ARG A 123 8.39 10.28 8.26
C ARG A 123 8.65 11.22 9.43
N SER A 124 7.63 11.92 9.93
CA SER A 124 7.79 12.67 11.17
C SER A 124 8.02 11.75 12.38
N ILE A 125 7.47 10.53 12.34
CA ILE A 125 7.67 9.50 13.38
C ILE A 125 9.04 8.81 13.27
N TRP A 126 9.40 8.36 12.06
CA TRP A 126 10.68 7.73 11.73
C TRP A 126 11.36 8.45 10.54
N PRO A 127 12.17 9.49 10.80
CA PRO A 127 12.81 10.28 9.74
C PRO A 127 13.74 9.46 8.83
N ASP A 128 14.39 8.45 9.41
CA ASP A 128 15.39 7.59 8.78
C ASP A 128 14.79 6.23 8.33
N MET A 129 13.48 6.13 8.13
CA MET A 129 12.87 4.93 7.59
C MET A 129 13.38 4.65 6.17
N LYS A 130 13.49 3.37 5.80
CA LYS A 130 13.72 2.99 4.39
C LYS A 130 12.40 2.95 3.66
N VAL A 131 12.29 3.66 2.54
CA VAL A 131 11.08 3.65 1.71
C VAL A 131 11.31 2.83 0.44
N ILE A 132 10.44 1.87 0.17
CA ILE A 132 10.39 1.14 -1.10
C ILE A 132 9.08 1.50 -1.81
N HIS A 133 9.17 2.19 -2.95
CA HIS A 133 8.03 2.66 -3.72
C HIS A 133 7.74 1.74 -4.89
N VAL A 134 6.56 1.11 -4.91
CA VAL A 134 6.16 0.14 -5.93
C VAL A 134 5.18 0.79 -6.90
N ILE A 135 5.61 0.93 -8.15
CA ILE A 135 4.81 1.47 -9.25
C ILE A 135 4.50 0.41 -10.29
N ARG A 136 3.38 0.57 -10.99
CA ARG A 136 2.88 -0.38 -12.00
C ARG A 136 2.09 0.36 -13.06
N HIS A 137 2.05 -0.19 -14.28
CA HIS A 137 1.30 0.33 -15.41
C HIS A 137 -0.19 0.57 -15.07
N GLY A 138 -0.69 1.76 -15.41
CA GLY A 138 -2.02 2.23 -15.01
C GLY A 138 -3.17 1.38 -15.54
N ALA A 139 -3.10 0.90 -16.79
CA ALA A 139 -4.14 0.03 -17.36
C ALA A 139 -4.31 -1.29 -16.58
N ASP A 140 -3.21 -1.93 -16.19
CA ASP A 140 -3.21 -3.15 -15.38
C ASP A 140 -3.80 -2.92 -13.99
N VAL A 141 -3.44 -1.78 -13.37
CA VAL A 141 -3.94 -1.38 -12.05
C VAL A 141 -5.43 -1.08 -12.12
N ALA A 142 -5.87 -0.30 -13.10
CA ALA A 142 -7.26 0.07 -13.32
C ALA A 142 -8.14 -1.17 -13.53
N ALA A 143 -7.72 -2.08 -14.41
CA ALA A 143 -8.41 -3.35 -14.64
C ALA A 143 -8.50 -4.19 -13.36
N SER A 144 -7.41 -4.28 -12.60
CA SER A 144 -7.40 -5.04 -11.36
C SER A 144 -8.23 -4.41 -10.25
N LEU A 145 -8.32 -3.09 -10.17
CA LEU A 145 -9.17 -2.36 -9.23
C LEU A 145 -10.65 -2.57 -9.58
N ARG A 146 -11.03 -2.42 -10.86
CA ARG A 146 -12.38 -2.67 -11.38
C ARG A 146 -12.88 -4.06 -11.02
N MET A 147 -12.06 -5.08 -11.30
CA MET A 147 -12.41 -6.47 -10.99
C MET A 147 -12.62 -6.70 -9.48
N ARG A 148 -11.67 -6.26 -8.64
CA ARG A 148 -11.76 -6.39 -7.18
C ARG A 148 -13.02 -5.71 -6.64
N ASN A 149 -13.28 -4.51 -7.12
CA ASN A 149 -14.41 -3.69 -6.66
C ASN A 149 -15.75 -4.33 -7.04
N SER A 150 -15.89 -4.88 -8.25
CA SER A 150 -17.10 -5.61 -8.66
C SER A 150 -17.39 -6.78 -7.73
N THR A 151 -16.38 -7.61 -7.43
CA THR A 151 -16.53 -8.76 -6.53
C THR A 151 -16.94 -8.33 -5.12
N HIS A 152 -16.33 -7.26 -4.59
CA HIS A 152 -16.70 -6.75 -3.27
C HIS A 152 -18.12 -6.16 -3.25
N TRP A 153 -18.52 -5.43 -4.29
CA TRP A 153 -19.84 -4.82 -4.36
C TRP A 153 -20.97 -5.85 -4.36
N GLU A 154 -20.81 -6.95 -5.11
CA GLU A 154 -21.76 -8.06 -5.11
C GLU A 154 -21.91 -8.68 -3.71
N GLY A 155 -20.79 -8.90 -3.03
CA GLY A 155 -20.76 -9.38 -1.64
C GLY A 155 -21.43 -8.41 -0.66
N ASP A 156 -21.12 -7.12 -0.76
CA ASP A 156 -21.64 -6.08 0.14
C ASP A 156 -23.14 -5.86 -0.04
N VAL A 157 -23.62 -5.79 -1.28
CA VAL A 157 -25.05 -5.68 -1.56
C VAL A 157 -25.80 -6.92 -1.08
N SER A 158 -25.24 -8.12 -1.29
CA SER A 158 -25.82 -9.38 -0.79
C SER A 158 -25.92 -9.40 0.73
N ARG A 159 -24.85 -9.00 1.43
CA ARG A 159 -24.86 -8.82 2.88
C ARG A 159 -25.92 -7.79 3.26
N PHE A 160 -25.86 -6.57 2.75
CA PHE A 160 -26.81 -5.53 3.10
C PHE A 160 -28.28 -5.95 2.95
N LYS A 161 -28.65 -6.58 1.84
CA LYS A 161 -30.00 -7.11 1.59
C LYS A 161 -30.45 -8.11 2.68
N LYS A 162 -29.54 -8.97 3.16
CA LYS A 162 -29.83 -9.92 4.24
C LYS A 162 -30.07 -9.24 5.59
N TRP A 163 -29.35 -8.15 5.88
CA TRP A 163 -29.42 -7.43 7.15
C TRP A 163 -30.52 -6.36 7.18
N LEU A 164 -30.96 -5.86 6.02
CA LEU A 164 -31.94 -4.80 5.85
C LEU A 164 -33.23 -4.98 6.69
N PRO A 165 -33.83 -6.18 6.80
CA PRO A 165 -35.04 -6.38 7.61
C PRO A 165 -34.83 -6.16 9.12
N THR A 166 -33.59 -6.28 9.60
CA THR A 166 -33.22 -6.12 11.02
C THR A 166 -32.64 -4.74 11.34
N TYR A 167 -32.58 -3.86 10.34
CA TYR A 167 -31.82 -2.61 10.39
C TYR A 167 -32.46 -1.53 11.27
N SER A 168 -33.78 -1.62 11.55
CA SER A 168 -34.49 -0.66 12.41
C SER A 168 -33.99 -0.58 13.85
N TRP A 169 -33.22 -1.57 14.32
CA TRP A 169 -32.74 -1.67 15.70
C TRP A 169 -31.25 -1.35 15.87
N ARG A 170 -30.54 -0.95 14.82
CA ARG A 170 -29.08 -0.74 14.87
C ARG A 170 -28.69 0.61 14.27
N SER A 171 -28.11 1.48 15.10
CA SER A 171 -27.18 2.51 14.60
C SER A 171 -25.95 1.77 14.06
N SER A 172 -25.89 1.62 12.74
CA SER A 172 -24.85 0.87 12.06
C SER A 172 -24.07 1.80 11.12
N LYS A 173 -22.75 1.60 11.02
CA LYS A 173 -21.88 2.23 10.02
C LYS A 173 -22.52 2.06 8.63
N SER A 174 -22.27 3.01 7.71
CA SER A 174 -22.80 2.95 6.33
C SER A 174 -22.68 1.53 5.75
N PRO A 175 -23.80 0.84 5.48
CA PRO A 175 -23.79 -0.57 5.09
C PRO A 175 -23.41 -0.76 3.62
N ILE A 176 -23.33 0.34 2.88
CA ILE A 176 -22.93 0.39 1.48
C ILE A 176 -21.46 0.79 1.43
N MET A 177 -20.67 -0.02 0.71
CA MET A 177 -19.23 0.18 0.53
C MET A 177 -18.92 1.55 -0.06
N ARG A 178 -17.76 2.10 0.29
CA ARG A 178 -17.10 3.17 -0.48
C ARG A 178 -16.18 2.52 -1.50
N GLY A 179 -16.19 2.99 -2.73
CA GLY A 179 -15.44 2.30 -3.80
C GLY A 179 -15.90 2.64 -5.22
N GLN A 180 -16.83 3.58 -5.37
CA GLN A 180 -17.51 3.81 -6.64
C GLN A 180 -16.57 4.34 -7.72
N ARG A 181 -15.45 4.98 -7.34
CA ARG A 181 -14.51 5.54 -8.32
C ARG A 181 -13.84 4.43 -9.10
N SER A 182 -13.47 3.33 -8.46
CA SER A 182 -12.87 2.19 -9.14
C SER A 182 -13.89 1.25 -9.78
N SER A 183 -15.16 1.65 -9.95
CA SER A 183 -16.16 0.82 -10.64
C SER A 183 -16.04 0.89 -12.16
N THR A 184 -15.38 1.92 -12.69
CA THR A 184 -15.06 2.09 -14.12
C THR A 184 -13.55 2.08 -14.32
N LEU A 185 -13.08 1.80 -15.55
CA LEU A 185 -11.65 1.87 -15.86
C LEU A 185 -11.14 3.31 -15.78
N GLU A 186 -11.93 4.27 -16.27
CA GLU A 186 -11.60 5.70 -16.24
C GLU A 186 -11.47 6.20 -14.81
N GLY A 187 -12.41 5.83 -13.95
CA GLY A 187 -12.38 6.21 -12.55
C GLY A 187 -11.19 5.58 -11.82
N ALA A 188 -10.91 4.30 -12.07
CA ALA A 188 -9.75 3.61 -11.50
C ALA A 188 -8.41 4.18 -12.02
N LEU A 189 -8.31 4.52 -13.31
CA LEU A 189 -7.12 5.15 -13.89
C LEU A 189 -6.93 6.58 -13.35
N SER A 190 -8.00 7.36 -13.21
CA SER A 190 -7.92 8.69 -12.60
C SER A 190 -7.43 8.63 -11.16
N PHE A 191 -7.85 7.61 -10.41
CA PHE A 191 -7.38 7.36 -9.05
C PHE A 191 -5.90 6.97 -9.04
N TRP A 192 -5.48 6.11 -9.97
CA TRP A 192 -4.08 5.75 -10.14
C TRP A 192 -3.19 6.96 -10.44
N SER A 193 -3.61 7.83 -11.36
CA SER A 193 -2.87 9.04 -11.70
C SER A 193 -2.77 9.96 -10.48
N GLU A 194 -3.89 10.27 -9.81
CA GLU A 194 -3.89 11.13 -8.62
C GLU A 194 -2.96 10.62 -7.54
N GLN A 195 -3.00 9.31 -7.23
CA GLN A 195 -2.16 8.76 -6.18
C GLN A 195 -0.67 8.76 -6.58
N LEU A 196 -0.32 8.47 -7.84
CA LEU A 196 1.06 8.56 -8.30
C LEU A 196 1.59 9.99 -8.29
N GLU A 197 0.76 10.99 -8.63
CA GLU A 197 1.13 12.40 -8.54
C GLU A 197 1.46 12.78 -7.09
N MET A 198 0.56 12.47 -6.15
CA MET A 198 0.79 12.69 -4.73
C MET A 198 2.05 11.98 -4.21
N GLU A 199 2.21 10.69 -4.54
CA GLU A 199 3.37 9.92 -4.13
C GLU A 199 4.67 10.51 -4.71
N SER A 200 4.66 10.93 -5.97
CA SER A 200 5.83 11.55 -6.63
C SER A 200 6.22 12.87 -5.96
N GLU A 201 5.25 13.73 -5.65
CA GLU A 201 5.49 14.99 -4.95
C GLU A 201 6.08 14.77 -3.55
N ILE A 202 5.48 13.87 -2.77
CA ILE A 202 5.95 13.55 -1.42
C ILE A 202 7.36 12.95 -1.47
N LEU A 203 7.59 12.00 -2.38
CA LEU A 203 8.85 11.27 -2.52
C LEU A 203 9.95 12.11 -3.20
N ALA A 204 9.63 13.21 -3.87
CA ALA A 204 10.63 14.13 -4.42
C ALA A 204 11.59 14.65 -3.34
N SER A 205 11.08 14.86 -2.12
CA SER A 205 11.85 15.29 -0.93
C SER A 205 12.56 14.15 -0.18
N VAL A 206 12.44 12.91 -0.66
CA VAL A 206 13.02 11.72 -0.02
C VAL A 206 14.22 11.26 -0.85
N GLU A 207 15.44 11.55 -0.41
CA GLU A 207 16.64 11.08 -1.08
C GLU A 207 16.83 9.56 -0.90
N ASP A 208 16.66 9.07 0.32
CA ASP A 208 16.81 7.65 0.69
C ASP A 208 15.53 6.87 0.38
N LYS A 209 15.31 6.57 -0.90
CA LYS A 209 14.21 5.74 -1.41
C LYS A 209 14.67 4.78 -2.50
N HIS A 210 13.97 3.66 -2.64
CA HIS A 210 14.15 2.73 -3.75
C HIS A 210 12.84 2.53 -4.52
N VAL A 211 12.86 2.72 -5.83
CA VAL A 211 11.69 2.54 -6.69
C VAL A 211 11.74 1.17 -7.34
N VAL A 212 10.63 0.43 -7.28
CA VAL A 212 10.43 -0.87 -7.91
C VAL A 212 9.34 -0.73 -8.95
N ARG A 213 9.70 -0.90 -10.22
CA ARG A 213 8.70 -1.07 -11.29
C ARG A 213 8.25 -2.52 -11.29
N TYR A 214 6.96 -2.74 -11.12
CA TYR A 214 6.38 -4.07 -11.00
C TYR A 214 6.72 -4.95 -12.21
N GLU A 215 6.68 -4.38 -13.42
CA GLU A 215 6.99 -5.09 -14.65
C GLU A 215 8.46 -5.52 -14.72
N GLU A 216 9.39 -4.68 -14.28
CA GLU A 216 10.82 -5.02 -14.20
C GLU A 216 11.07 -6.11 -13.14
N LEU A 217 10.40 -6.04 -11.99
CA LEU A 217 10.46 -7.10 -10.98
C LEU A 217 9.98 -8.45 -11.52
N LEU A 218 8.99 -8.45 -12.40
CA LEU A 218 8.49 -9.70 -13.00
C LEU A 218 9.35 -10.22 -14.15
N LEU A 219 9.93 -9.34 -14.96
CA LEU A 219 10.73 -9.69 -16.14
C LEU A 219 12.21 -9.94 -15.82
N SER A 220 12.73 -9.31 -14.78
CA SER A 220 14.11 -9.42 -14.32
C SER A 220 14.15 -9.49 -12.78
N PRO A 221 13.54 -10.55 -12.21
CA PRO A 221 13.36 -10.67 -10.76
C PRO A 221 14.67 -10.64 -9.99
N ARG A 222 15.68 -11.37 -10.44
CA ARG A 222 16.97 -11.45 -9.75
C ARG A 222 17.65 -10.09 -9.59
N ASP A 223 17.69 -9.29 -10.66
CA ASP A 223 18.24 -7.94 -10.64
C ASP A 223 17.45 -7.01 -9.71
N SER A 224 16.11 -7.03 -9.84
CA SER A 224 15.23 -6.21 -9.02
C SER A 224 15.32 -6.55 -7.52
N ILE A 225 15.35 -7.84 -7.17
CA ILE A 225 15.50 -8.30 -5.79
C ILE A 225 16.87 -7.91 -5.25
N THR A 226 17.93 -8.08 -6.03
CA THR A 226 19.30 -7.71 -5.61
C THR A 226 19.38 -6.22 -5.27
N LYS A 227 18.83 -5.35 -6.10
CA LYS A 227 18.77 -3.90 -5.84
C LYS A 227 17.98 -3.55 -4.57
N ILE A 228 16.87 -4.25 -4.31
CA ILE A 228 16.10 -4.09 -3.06
C ILE A 228 16.98 -4.49 -1.86
N LEU A 229 17.67 -5.62 -1.94
CA LEU A 229 18.52 -6.16 -0.86
C LEU A 229 19.72 -5.27 -0.57
N GLU A 230 20.40 -4.76 -1.59
CA GLU A 230 21.48 -3.78 -1.45
C GLU A 230 21.00 -2.52 -0.73
N TYR A 231 19.84 -1.99 -1.14
CA TYR A 231 19.24 -0.80 -0.55
C TYR A 231 18.90 -0.95 0.94
N ILE A 232 18.41 -2.12 1.37
CA ILE A 232 18.12 -2.43 2.79
C ILE A 232 19.29 -3.13 3.50
N SER A 233 20.43 -3.23 2.84
CA SER A 233 21.67 -3.85 3.31
C SER A 233 21.48 -5.24 3.88
N ILE A 234 20.80 -6.12 3.14
CA ILE A 234 20.63 -7.55 3.44
C ILE A 234 21.47 -8.37 2.46
N GLU A 235 22.20 -9.34 2.99
CA GLU A 235 22.84 -10.38 2.17
C GLU A 235 22.00 -11.66 2.25
N LEU A 236 21.81 -12.31 1.10
CA LEU A 236 21.16 -13.61 1.00
C LEU A 236 22.09 -14.62 0.34
N THR A 237 21.87 -15.89 0.65
CA THR A 237 22.53 -16.96 -0.10
C THR A 237 21.88 -17.11 -1.47
N GLU A 238 22.66 -17.62 -2.43
CA GLU A 238 22.20 -17.90 -3.79
C GLU A 238 20.98 -18.82 -3.83
N GLU A 239 20.94 -19.83 -2.97
CA GLU A 239 19.81 -20.77 -2.89
C GLU A 239 18.52 -20.07 -2.46
N ARG A 240 18.61 -19.12 -1.52
CA ARG A 240 17.45 -18.34 -1.06
C ARG A 240 16.98 -17.38 -2.15
N LEU A 241 17.89 -16.72 -2.84
CA LEU A 241 17.57 -15.82 -3.95
C LEU A 241 16.84 -16.58 -5.07
N SER A 242 17.38 -17.72 -5.51
CA SER A 242 16.73 -18.58 -6.52
C SER A 242 15.35 -19.07 -6.09
N SER A 243 15.16 -19.45 -4.81
CA SER A 243 13.85 -19.90 -4.31
C SER A 243 12.77 -18.80 -4.32
N ILE A 244 13.17 -17.53 -4.20
CA ILE A 244 12.25 -16.39 -4.31
C ILE A 244 11.93 -16.13 -5.77
N GLU A 245 12.95 -16.16 -6.63
CA GLU A 245 12.83 -15.96 -8.08
C GLU A 245 11.85 -16.96 -8.73
N GLU A 246 11.94 -18.25 -8.42
CA GLU A 246 11.08 -19.29 -8.98
C GLU A 246 9.57 -19.10 -8.70
N ARG A 247 9.22 -18.33 -7.67
CA ARG A 247 7.81 -18.04 -7.30
C ARG A 247 7.24 -16.83 -8.04
N ILE A 248 8.06 -16.11 -8.80
CA ILE A 248 7.64 -14.91 -9.54
C ILE A 248 7.07 -15.33 -10.90
N ASN A 249 5.86 -14.85 -11.21
CA ASN A 249 5.19 -15.17 -12.46
C ASN A 249 5.38 -14.04 -13.50
N PRO A 250 6.25 -14.22 -14.50
CA PRO A 250 6.54 -13.19 -15.50
C PRO A 250 5.34 -12.88 -16.41
N SER A 251 4.38 -13.79 -16.58
CA SER A 251 3.21 -13.59 -17.46
C SER A 251 2.25 -12.49 -16.96
N ARG A 252 2.45 -11.99 -15.74
CA ARG A 252 1.67 -10.88 -15.16
C ARG A 252 2.24 -9.51 -15.51
N ALA A 253 3.41 -9.42 -16.15
CA ALA A 253 3.97 -8.16 -16.63
C ALA A 253 3.21 -7.68 -17.86
N PHE A 254 2.79 -6.41 -17.88
CA PHE A 254 2.01 -5.82 -18.97
C PHE A 254 0.80 -6.68 -19.39
N ALA A 255 0.09 -7.25 -18.40
CA ALA A 255 -0.95 -8.26 -18.66
C ALA A 255 -2.11 -7.70 -19.51
N PHE A 256 -2.36 -6.39 -19.43
CA PHE A 256 -3.34 -5.66 -20.24
C PHE A 256 -3.16 -5.86 -21.74
N LYS A 257 -1.93 -6.11 -22.23
CA LYS A 257 -1.67 -6.34 -23.66
C LYS A 257 -2.34 -7.60 -24.21
N ASN A 258 -2.74 -8.52 -23.34
CA ASN A 258 -3.43 -9.75 -23.74
C ASN A 258 -4.95 -9.57 -23.88
N ASP A 259 -5.49 -8.39 -23.54
CA ASP A 259 -6.91 -8.06 -23.60
C ASP A 259 -7.10 -6.88 -24.57
N PRO A 260 -7.78 -7.07 -25.72
CA PRO A 260 -8.00 -6.00 -26.69
C PRO A 260 -8.72 -4.76 -26.12
N GLU A 261 -9.65 -4.92 -25.18
CA GLU A 261 -10.35 -3.80 -24.53
C GLU A 261 -9.37 -2.97 -23.69
N LEU A 262 -8.49 -3.64 -22.95
CA LEU A 262 -7.50 -2.96 -22.11
C LEU A 262 -6.35 -2.35 -22.92
N LEU A 263 -6.00 -2.95 -24.06
CA LEU A 263 -5.04 -2.39 -25.00
C LEU A 263 -5.57 -1.09 -25.60
N GLU A 264 -6.79 -1.10 -26.14
CA GLU A 264 -7.45 0.11 -26.66
C GLU A 264 -7.62 1.17 -25.57
N PHE A 265 -8.00 0.75 -24.35
CA PHE A 265 -8.07 1.64 -23.20
C PHE A 265 -6.72 2.28 -22.87
N ALA A 266 -5.62 1.53 -22.91
CA ALA A 266 -4.27 2.06 -22.67
C ALA A 266 -3.88 3.06 -23.77
N GLU A 267 -4.11 2.73 -25.04
CA GLU A 267 -3.82 3.62 -26.19
C GLU A 267 -4.60 4.93 -26.11
N LYS A 268 -5.89 4.88 -25.76
CA LYS A 268 -6.73 6.07 -25.59
C LYS A 268 -6.27 6.97 -24.45
N ASN A 269 -5.59 6.41 -23.44
CA ASN A 269 -5.12 7.14 -22.27
C ASN A 269 -3.58 7.27 -22.23
N ALA A 270 -2.90 7.15 -23.38
CA ALA A 270 -1.45 7.19 -23.48
C ALA A 270 -0.84 8.43 -22.80
N GLU A 271 -1.41 9.63 -23.01
CA GLU A 271 -0.93 10.87 -22.37
C GLU A 271 -0.89 10.77 -20.83
N THR A 272 -1.92 10.14 -20.23
CA THR A 272 -1.97 9.95 -18.77
C THR A 272 -0.94 8.92 -18.29
N LEU A 273 -0.69 7.87 -19.09
CA LEU A 273 0.30 6.84 -18.78
C LEU A 273 1.74 7.40 -18.91
N GLU A 274 2.00 8.14 -19.99
CA GLU A 274 3.30 8.74 -20.30
C GLU A 274 3.72 9.75 -19.25
N LYS A 275 2.77 10.52 -18.68
CA LYS A 275 3.00 11.42 -17.54
C LYS A 275 3.68 10.71 -16.36
N HIS A 276 3.43 9.42 -16.19
CA HIS A 276 3.96 8.57 -15.11
C HIS A 276 5.05 7.61 -15.57
N GLY A 277 5.60 7.83 -16.77
CA GLY A 277 6.70 7.05 -17.34
C GLY A 277 6.31 5.70 -17.93
N TYR A 278 5.04 5.49 -18.29
CA TYR A 278 4.54 4.27 -18.95
C TYR A 278 4.08 4.50 -20.38
#